data_AF-H2YUI6-F1
#
_entry.id   AF-H2YUI6-F1
#
_cell.length_a   1.000
_cell.length_b   1.000
_cell.length_c   1.000
_cell.angle_alpha   90.00
_cell.angle_beta   90.00
_cell.angle_gamma   90.00
#
_symmetry.space_group_name_H-M   'P 1'
#
loop_
_entity.id
_entity.type
_entity.pdbx_description
1 polymer ?
#
loop_
_entity_poly.entity_id
_entity_poly.type
_entity_poly.pdbx_seq_one_letter_code
_entity_poly.pdbx_strand_id
1 'polypeptide(L)'
;LHVQNKQYFARYPNYQFICGESASAGLKSRFTKNGLFGIVKDIFLLRECDYLVLTMSSNVRRLIQEMRETSSHDATFLSANLDYSYHATRGRDIVHEVLYDHIPLTPCELPSNMDKEAQRHTDGTCGLNKRTKRVGMYPAFKVKPVLMPVSYPISVVQND
;
A
#
# COMPACT_ATOMS: atom_id res chain seq x y z
N LEU A 1 -17.03 -26.17 -3.30
CA LEU A 1 -15.76 -25.69 -3.91
C LEU A 1 -16.09 -24.96 -5.22
N HIS A 2 -16.34 -23.65 -5.10
CA HIS A 2 -16.99 -22.82 -6.13
C HIS A 2 -16.06 -22.57 -7.33
N VAL A 3 -16.65 -22.56 -8.53
CA VAL A 3 -16.05 -22.66 -9.87
C VAL A 3 -14.86 -21.72 -10.15
N GLN A 4 -14.74 -20.60 -9.43
CA GLN A 4 -13.69 -19.59 -9.60
C GLN A 4 -12.27 -20.11 -9.30
N ASN A 5 -12.11 -21.07 -8.38
CA ASN A 5 -10.76 -21.50 -7.99
C ASN A 5 -10.15 -22.58 -8.90
N LYS A 6 -10.97 -23.26 -9.72
CA LYS A 6 -10.50 -24.38 -10.57
C LYS A 6 -9.43 -23.98 -11.58
N GLN A 7 -9.47 -22.75 -12.07
CA GLN A 7 -8.50 -22.25 -13.04
C GLN A 7 -7.08 -22.14 -12.45
N TYR A 8 -6.96 -21.75 -11.18
CA TYR A 8 -5.67 -21.60 -10.52
C TYR A 8 -5.02 -22.95 -10.21
N PHE A 9 -5.79 -23.92 -9.73
CA PHE A 9 -5.29 -25.28 -9.49
C PHE A 9 -4.73 -25.94 -10.75
N ALA A 10 -5.36 -25.71 -11.91
CA ALA A 10 -4.87 -26.24 -13.18
C ALA A 10 -3.60 -25.54 -13.68
N ARG A 11 -3.48 -24.23 -13.46
CA ARG A 11 -2.35 -23.42 -13.94
C ARG A 11 -1.11 -23.51 -13.04
N TYR A 12 -1.30 -23.76 -11.75
CA TYR A 12 -0.24 -23.80 -10.75
C TYR A 12 -0.34 -25.09 -9.92
N PRO A 13 -0.07 -26.26 -10.52
CA PRO A 13 -0.25 -27.55 -9.86
C PRO A 13 0.70 -27.77 -8.68
N ASN A 14 1.84 -27.09 -8.66
CA ASN A 14 2.84 -27.21 -7.59
C ASN A 14 2.52 -26.33 -6.36
N TYR A 15 1.39 -25.61 -6.37
CA TYR A 15 0.98 -24.74 -5.29
C TYR A 15 -0.21 -25.32 -4.52
N GLN A 16 -0.12 -25.29 -3.19
CA GLN A 16 -1.24 -25.59 -2.32
C GLN A 16 -2.05 -24.31 -2.08
N PHE A 17 -3.28 -24.27 -2.57
CA PHE A 17 -4.17 -23.14 -2.34
C PHE A 17 -5.03 -23.37 -1.09
N ILE A 18 -4.92 -22.45 -0.13
CA ILE A 18 -5.78 -22.37 1.04
C ILE A 18 -6.85 -21.32 0.75
N CYS A 19 -8.11 -21.73 0.60
CA CYS A 19 -9.20 -20.83 0.23
C CYS A 19 -10.49 -21.15 0.99
N GLY A 20 -11.24 -20.11 1.36
CA GLY A 20 -12.58 -20.22 1.95
C GLY A 20 -13.70 -20.25 0.90
N GLU A 21 -14.95 -20.20 1.37
CA GLU A 21 -16.11 -20.05 0.51
C GLU A 21 -16.22 -18.62 -0.03
N SER A 22 -16.15 -18.45 -1.35
CA SER A 22 -16.22 -17.13 -2.01
C SER A 22 -17.62 -16.50 -2.05
N ALA A 23 -18.66 -17.26 -1.70
CA ALA A 23 -20.05 -16.80 -1.79
C ALA A 23 -20.37 -15.67 -0.79
N SER A 24 -19.61 -15.53 0.30
CA SER A 24 -19.81 -14.52 1.34
C SER A 24 -19.42 -13.09 0.90
N ALA A 25 -18.51 -12.97 -0.07
CA ALA A 25 -18.03 -11.70 -0.60
C ALA A 25 -18.88 -11.15 -1.78
N GLY A 26 -19.87 -11.91 -2.24
CA GLY A 26 -20.74 -11.52 -3.35
C GLY A 26 -21.58 -10.28 -3.04
N LEU A 27 -21.94 -9.50 -4.08
CA LEU A 27 -22.72 -8.26 -3.94
C LEU A 27 -24.01 -8.41 -3.10
N LYS A 28 -24.67 -9.57 -3.19
CA LYS A 28 -25.93 -9.86 -2.48
C LYS A 28 -25.72 -10.30 -1.02
N SER A 29 -24.54 -10.82 -0.68
CA SER A 29 -24.23 -11.45 0.60
C SER A 29 -23.24 -10.65 1.45
N ARG A 30 -22.54 -9.67 0.87
CA ARG A 30 -21.49 -8.90 1.53
C ARG A 30 -21.94 -8.12 2.77
N PHE A 31 -23.22 -7.77 2.86
CA PHE A 31 -23.81 -7.06 4.00
C PHE A 31 -24.57 -7.98 4.97
N THR A 32 -24.35 -9.29 4.86
CA THR A 32 -24.89 -10.28 5.80
C THR A 32 -23.89 -10.60 6.90
N LYS A 33 -24.36 -11.21 8.00
CA LYS A 33 -23.49 -11.70 9.08
C LYS A 33 -22.41 -12.66 8.57
N ASN A 34 -22.76 -13.51 7.61
CA ASN A 34 -21.81 -14.44 6.99
C ASN A 34 -20.78 -13.70 6.10
N GLY A 35 -21.20 -12.64 5.42
CA GLY A 35 -20.30 -11.75 4.68
C GLY A 35 -19.28 -11.06 5.59
N LEU A 36 -19.74 -10.50 6.71
CA LEU A 36 -18.89 -9.89 7.73
C LEU A 36 -17.91 -10.90 8.33
N PHE A 37 -18.40 -12.07 8.73
CA PHE A 37 -17.53 -13.12 9.28
C PHE A 37 -16.48 -13.60 8.27
N GLY A 38 -16.88 -13.72 7.00
CA GLY A 38 -15.99 -14.07 5.90
C GLY A 38 -14.84 -13.09 5.75
N ILE A 39 -15.13 -11.79 5.63
CA ILE A 39 -14.06 -10.78 5.45
C ILE A 39 -13.15 -10.65 6.67
N VAL A 40 -13.71 -10.76 7.89
CA VAL A 40 -12.91 -10.75 9.12
C VAL A 40 -11.96 -11.94 9.14
N LYS A 41 -12.45 -13.14 8.82
CA LYS A 41 -11.63 -14.35 8.71
C LYS A 41 -10.51 -14.17 7.69
N ASP A 42 -10.82 -13.65 6.50
CA ASP A 42 -9.83 -13.42 5.44
C ASP A 42 -8.76 -12.41 5.88
N ILE A 43 -9.13 -11.33 6.58
CA ILE A 43 -8.18 -10.34 7.12
C ILE A 43 -7.20 -11.00 8.08
N PHE A 44 -7.68 -11.81 9.04
CA PHE A 44 -6.81 -12.49 9.99
C PHE A 44 -5.90 -13.51 9.31
N LEU A 45 -6.40 -14.29 8.34
CA LEU A 45 -5.56 -15.23 7.60
C LEU A 45 -4.49 -14.52 6.76
N LEU A 46 -4.83 -13.41 6.13
CA LEU A 46 -3.88 -12.63 5.33
C LEU A 46 -2.83 -11.94 6.20
N ARG A 47 -3.21 -11.44 7.39
CA ARG A 47 -2.27 -10.86 8.35
C ARG A 47 -1.15 -11.84 8.72
N GLU A 48 -1.50 -13.10 8.96
CA GLU A 48 -0.58 -14.16 9.40
C GLU A 48 0.23 -14.80 8.26
N CYS A 49 0.00 -14.41 6.99
CA CYS A 49 0.89 -14.83 5.89
C CYS A 49 2.31 -14.30 6.13
N ASP A 50 3.34 -14.88 5.51
CA ASP A 50 4.71 -14.36 5.61
C ASP A 50 4.95 -13.18 4.65
N TYR A 51 4.37 -13.26 3.46
CA TYR A 51 4.51 -12.26 2.40
C TYR A 51 3.17 -11.97 1.75
N LEU A 52 2.92 -10.70 1.42
CA LEU A 52 1.65 -10.27 0.83
C LEU A 52 1.82 -9.77 -0.60
N VAL A 53 0.99 -10.28 -1.51
CA VAL A 53 0.90 -9.80 -2.89
C VAL A 53 -0.54 -9.38 -3.17
N LEU A 54 -0.80 -8.07 -3.13
CA LEU A 54 -2.15 -7.51 -3.16
C LEU A 54 -2.14 -6.09 -3.77
N THR A 55 -3.32 -5.56 -4.06
CA THR A 55 -3.52 -4.19 -4.56
C THR A 55 -3.74 -3.22 -3.40
N MET A 56 -2.94 -2.16 -3.33
CA MET A 56 -3.01 -1.13 -2.30
C MET A 56 -4.18 -0.15 -2.50
N SER A 57 -4.87 -0.19 -3.66
CA SER A 57 -6.19 0.45 -3.82
C SER A 57 -7.27 -0.14 -2.89
N SER A 58 -7.10 -1.38 -2.43
CA SER A 58 -8.06 -2.04 -1.54
C SER A 58 -7.89 -1.57 -0.09
N ASN A 59 -8.96 -1.06 0.50
CA ASN A 59 -9.02 -0.77 1.94
C ASN A 59 -8.65 -1.99 2.80
N VAL A 60 -9.03 -3.20 2.36
CA VAL A 60 -8.73 -4.45 3.07
C VAL A 60 -7.23 -4.68 3.13
N ARG A 61 -6.52 -4.44 2.02
CA ARG A 61 -5.05 -4.57 1.96
C ARG A 61 -4.36 -3.56 2.88
N ARG A 62 -4.79 -2.31 2.88
CA ARG A 62 -4.23 -1.26 3.76
C ARG A 62 -4.38 -1.61 5.23
N LEU A 63 -5.59 -2.02 5.63
CA LEU A 63 -5.86 -2.49 6.98
C LEU A 63 -4.95 -3.66 7.38
N ILE A 64 -4.75 -4.63 6.50
CA ILE A 64 -3.84 -5.76 6.76
C ILE A 64 -2.40 -5.29 6.95
N GLN A 65 -1.92 -4.31 6.16
CA GLN A 65 -0.57 -3.75 6.36
C GLN A 65 -0.48 -3.10 7.75
N GLU A 66 -1.43 -2.24 8.09
CA GLU A 66 -1.47 -1.55 9.39
C GLU A 66 -1.46 -2.56 10.55
N MET A 67 -2.24 -3.64 10.47
CA MET A 67 -2.26 -4.72 11.47
C MET A 67 -0.97 -5.56 11.54
N ARG A 68 -0.17 -5.58 10.47
CA ARG A 68 1.14 -6.27 10.45
C ARG A 68 2.22 -5.39 11.06
N GLU A 69 2.16 -4.08 10.88
CA GLU A 69 3.09 -3.13 11.53
C GLU A 69 2.93 -3.07 13.06
N THR A 70 1.81 -3.55 13.62
CA THR A 70 1.66 -3.71 15.08
C THR A 70 2.36 -4.96 15.62
N SER A 71 3.01 -5.77 14.79
CA SER A 71 3.76 -6.95 15.20
C SER A 71 5.11 -6.54 15.81
N SER A 72 5.84 -7.52 16.36
CA SER A 72 7.17 -7.30 16.94
C SER A 72 8.29 -7.05 15.92
N HIS A 73 8.00 -7.19 14.62
CA HIS A 73 8.97 -7.07 13.53
C HIS A 73 8.49 -6.06 12.48
N ASP A 74 9.44 -5.36 11.84
CA ASP A 74 9.16 -4.43 10.75
C ASP A 74 8.62 -5.19 9.53
N ALA A 75 7.34 -4.95 9.20
CA ALA A 75 6.65 -5.62 8.11
C ALA A 75 6.63 -4.77 6.82
N THR A 76 7.32 -3.63 6.80
CA THR A 76 7.27 -2.63 5.72
C THR A 76 7.61 -3.25 4.37
N PHE A 77 8.66 -4.08 4.32
CA PHE A 77 9.17 -4.67 3.08
C PHE A 77 8.68 -6.10 2.81
N LEU A 78 7.83 -6.65 3.70
CA LEU A 78 7.27 -8.01 3.57
C LEU A 78 6.02 -8.04 2.69
N SER A 79 6.04 -7.28 1.58
CA SER A 79 4.94 -7.24 0.62
C SER A 79 5.34 -6.71 -0.77
N ALA A 80 4.55 -7.09 -1.77
CA ALA A 80 4.55 -6.53 -3.11
C ALA A 80 3.19 -5.89 -3.41
N ASN A 81 3.21 -4.64 -3.87
CA ASN A 81 2.02 -3.88 -4.22
C ASN A 81 1.89 -3.81 -5.74
N LEU A 82 0.70 -4.14 -6.26
CA LEU A 82 0.49 -4.30 -7.71
C LEU A 82 0.08 -3.01 -8.43
N ASP A 83 -0.36 -1.98 -7.70
CA ASP A 83 -0.97 -0.78 -8.29
C ASP A 83 -0.44 0.52 -7.66
N TYR A 84 -0.65 0.71 -6.36
CA TYR A 84 -0.37 1.95 -5.65
C TYR A 84 0.62 1.74 -4.51
N SER A 85 1.30 2.81 -4.13
CA SER A 85 1.99 2.89 -2.84
C SER A 85 0.98 3.04 -1.70
N TYR A 86 1.42 2.73 -0.47
CA TYR A 86 0.60 2.94 0.72
C TYR A 86 0.13 4.39 0.83
N HIS A 87 -1.14 4.58 1.18
CA HIS A 87 -1.75 5.88 1.42
C HIS A 87 -2.91 5.77 2.40
N ALA A 88 -3.07 6.76 3.27
CA ALA A 88 -4.26 6.88 4.11
C ALA A 88 -5.36 7.64 3.36
N THR A 89 -6.61 7.19 3.46
CA THR A 89 -7.75 7.93 2.91
C THR A 89 -7.85 9.28 3.61
N ARG A 90 -7.87 10.39 2.84
CA ARG A 90 -7.80 11.76 3.38
C ARG A 90 -6.51 12.06 4.17
N GLY A 91 -5.47 11.24 3.99
CA GLY A 91 -4.13 11.53 4.50
C GLY A 91 -3.51 12.73 3.80
N ARG A 92 -2.47 13.30 4.40
CA ARG A 92 -1.63 14.29 3.72
C ARG A 92 -0.84 13.62 2.62
N ASP A 93 -0.53 14.39 1.58
CA ASP A 93 0.28 13.90 0.49
C ASP A 93 1.72 13.62 0.95
N ILE A 94 2.28 12.54 0.42
CA ILE A 94 3.65 12.15 0.73
C ILE A 94 4.62 13.03 -0.07
N VAL A 95 5.33 13.87 0.66
CA VAL A 95 6.37 14.75 0.12
C VAL A 95 7.69 14.00 0.08
N HIS A 96 8.42 14.16 -1.03
CA HIS A 96 9.73 13.57 -1.24
C HIS A 96 10.75 14.68 -1.46
N GLU A 97 11.94 14.50 -0.89
CA GLU A 97 13.10 15.34 -1.15
C GLU A 97 13.94 14.70 -2.28
N VAL A 98 14.39 15.53 -3.21
CA VAL A 98 15.28 15.10 -4.30
C VAL A 98 16.69 14.94 -3.74
N LEU A 99 17.29 13.77 -3.98
CA LEU A 99 18.67 13.46 -3.59
C LEU A 99 19.67 13.65 -4.73
N TYR A 100 19.23 13.41 -5.97
CA TYR A 100 20.09 13.50 -7.15
C TYR A 100 19.40 14.22 -8.29
N ASP A 101 20.19 14.98 -9.04
CA ASP A 101 19.72 15.65 -10.25
C ASP A 101 19.22 14.65 -11.29
N HIS A 102 18.24 15.12 -12.06
CA HIS A 102 17.67 14.33 -13.13
C HIS A 102 17.47 15.19 -14.37
N ILE A 103 18.20 14.81 -15.41
CA ILE A 103 17.98 15.26 -16.77
C ILE A 103 16.96 14.28 -17.39
N PRO A 104 15.77 14.75 -17.80
CA PRO A 104 14.75 13.92 -18.45
C PRO A 104 15.29 13.32 -19.75
N LEU A 105 15.16 12.01 -19.91
CA LEU A 105 15.45 11.32 -21.18
C LEU A 105 14.24 11.35 -22.11
N THR A 106 13.05 11.42 -21.54
CA THR A 106 11.77 11.41 -22.26
C THR A 106 10.91 12.61 -21.89
N PRO A 107 9.97 13.04 -22.76
CA PRO A 107 9.10 14.20 -22.47
C PRO A 107 8.17 14.00 -21.27
N CYS A 108 7.93 12.77 -20.83
CA CYS A 108 7.09 12.46 -19.69
C CYS A 108 7.84 12.46 -18.35
N GLU A 109 9.16 12.65 -18.36
CA GLU A 109 10.00 12.72 -17.16
C GLU A 109 10.12 14.15 -16.61
N LEU A 110 10.22 14.28 -15.30
CA LEU A 110 10.40 15.55 -14.62
C LEU A 110 11.87 15.94 -14.51
N PRO A 111 12.23 17.16 -14.94
CA PRO A 111 13.56 17.68 -14.67
C PRO A 111 13.72 17.96 -13.17
N SER A 112 14.90 17.66 -12.63
CA SER A 112 15.22 17.88 -11.23
C SER A 112 16.55 18.61 -11.06
N ASN A 113 16.53 19.65 -10.21
CA ASN A 113 17.69 20.35 -9.67
C ASN A 113 17.68 20.15 -8.14
N MET A 114 18.83 19.86 -7.54
CA MET A 114 19.10 19.34 -6.18
C MET A 114 18.35 19.95 -4.98
N ASP A 115 17.65 21.08 -5.14
CA ASP A 115 17.32 21.90 -3.97
C ASP A 115 15.94 21.65 -3.34
N LYS A 116 14.94 21.02 -4.00
CA LYS A 116 13.55 21.04 -3.47
C LYS A 116 12.62 19.87 -3.79
N GLU A 117 11.59 19.78 -2.95
CA GLU A 117 10.57 18.75 -2.80
C GLU A 117 9.73 18.42 -4.06
N ALA A 118 9.49 17.12 -4.28
CA ALA A 118 8.49 16.56 -5.18
C ALA A 118 7.33 15.95 -4.39
N GLN A 119 6.09 16.13 -4.84
CA GLN A 119 4.91 15.50 -4.26
C GLN A 119 4.58 14.26 -5.09
N ARG A 120 4.56 13.07 -4.46
CA ARG A 120 4.37 11.81 -5.19
C ARG A 120 2.90 11.54 -5.45
N HIS A 121 2.58 11.10 -6.66
CA HIS A 121 1.27 10.54 -6.97
C HIS A 121 1.20 9.10 -6.47
N THR A 122 -0.02 8.64 -6.18
CA THR A 122 -0.29 7.35 -5.53
C THR A 122 0.24 6.14 -6.32
N ASP A 123 0.47 6.26 -7.63
CA ASP A 123 0.98 5.22 -8.54
C ASP A 123 2.48 4.91 -8.38
N GLY A 124 3.15 5.64 -7.48
CA GLY A 124 4.50 5.32 -7.04
C GLY A 124 5.62 5.78 -7.96
N THR A 125 5.34 6.24 -9.18
CA THR A 125 6.39 6.60 -10.16
C THR A 125 6.17 7.95 -10.84
N CYS A 126 4.98 8.54 -10.74
CA CYS A 126 4.76 9.92 -11.12
C CYS A 126 4.61 10.84 -9.89
N GLY A 127 4.75 12.14 -10.12
CA GLY A 127 4.55 13.15 -9.10
C GLY A 127 4.48 14.56 -9.68
N LEU A 128 4.25 15.52 -8.80
CA LEU A 128 4.24 16.94 -9.07
C LEU A 128 5.53 17.56 -8.51
N ASN A 129 6.34 18.16 -9.39
CA ASN A 129 7.44 19.01 -8.95
C ASN A 129 6.87 20.33 -8.42
N LYS A 130 6.97 20.57 -7.10
CA LYS A 130 6.37 21.74 -6.46
C LYS A 130 6.96 23.08 -6.95
N ARG A 131 8.21 23.08 -7.45
CA ARG A 131 8.91 24.26 -7.97
C ARG A 131 8.46 24.62 -9.38
N THR A 132 8.48 23.65 -10.30
CA THR A 132 8.15 23.89 -11.72
C THR A 132 6.65 23.78 -12.01
N LYS A 133 5.87 23.26 -11.06
CA LYS A 133 4.44 22.94 -11.20
C LYS A 133 4.15 21.95 -12.34
N ARG A 134 5.15 21.15 -12.73
CA ARG A 134 5.00 20.12 -13.75
C ARG A 134 4.73 18.77 -13.09
N VAL A 135 3.85 18.00 -13.73
CA VAL A 135 3.57 16.60 -13.38
C VAL A 135 4.32 15.71 -14.36
N GLY A 136 4.91 14.62 -13.86
CA GLY A 136 5.58 13.63 -14.70
C GLY A 136 6.27 12.55 -13.87
N MET A 137 6.96 11.67 -14.58
CA MET A 137 7.68 10.54 -14.01
C MET A 137 9.02 10.98 -13.43
N TYR A 138 9.49 10.30 -12.40
CA TYR A 138 10.87 10.47 -11.93
C TYR A 138 11.41 9.15 -11.38
N PRO A 139 12.74 8.92 -11.45
CA PRO A 139 13.33 7.69 -10.91
C PRO A 139 13.21 7.64 -9.39
N ALA A 140 12.59 6.58 -8.85
CA ALA A 140 12.30 6.45 -7.43
C ALA A 140 13.55 6.46 -6.53
N PHE A 141 14.68 5.94 -7.01
CA PHE A 141 15.95 5.94 -6.26
C PHE A 141 16.59 7.33 -6.09
N LYS A 142 16.11 8.33 -6.84
CA LYS A 142 16.62 9.71 -6.78
C LYS A 142 15.93 10.58 -5.76
N VAL A 143 14.99 10.03 -5.01
CA VAL A 143 14.25 10.76 -3.99
C VAL A 143 14.18 9.96 -2.70
N LYS A 144 13.94 10.64 -1.58
CA LYS A 144 13.57 10.02 -0.31
C LYS A 144 12.30 10.65 0.26
N PRO A 145 11.44 9.90 0.97
CA PRO A 145 10.28 10.49 1.64
C PRO A 145 10.72 11.42 2.77
N VAL A 146 10.01 12.54 2.93
CA VAL A 146 10.19 13.50 4.03
C VAL A 146 9.22 13.17 5.15
N LEU A 147 9.74 12.89 6.34
CA LEU A 147 8.93 12.67 7.53
C LEU A 147 8.47 14.02 8.11
N MET A 148 7.16 14.18 8.27
CA MET A 148 6.55 15.39 8.81
C MET A 148 6.12 15.18 10.27
N PRO A 149 6.95 15.57 11.26
CA PRO A 149 6.54 15.48 12.67
C PRO A 149 5.38 16.41 12.95
N VAL A 150 4.48 15.98 13.82
CA VAL A 150 3.38 16.79 14.37
C VAL A 150 3.42 16.64 15.87
N SER A 151 3.26 17.74 16.60
CA SER A 151 3.18 17.71 18.05
C SER A 151 1.87 17.06 18.49
N TYR A 152 1.96 15.93 19.19
CA TYR A 152 0.85 15.27 19.86
C TYR A 152 0.95 15.48 21.38
N PRO A 153 -0.18 15.51 22.12
CA PRO A 153 -0.14 15.55 23.57
C PRO A 153 0.56 14.29 24.11
N ILE A 154 1.51 14.46 25.02
CA ILE A 154 2.19 13.35 25.71
C ILE A 154 1.45 13.15 27.03
N SER A 155 0.79 12.01 27.20
CA SER A 155 0.25 11.61 28.50
C SER A 155 1.41 11.22 29.42
N VAL A 156 1.74 12.08 30.37
CA VAL A 156 2.64 11.72 31.48
C VAL A 156 1.81 10.84 32.41
N VAL A 157 2.11 9.54 32.44
CA VAL A 157 1.53 8.64 33.46
C VAL A 157 2.05 9.13 34.80
N GLN A 158 1.18 9.73 35.62
CA GLN A 158 1.47 9.91 37.03
C GLN A 158 1.49 8.51 37.65
N ASN A 159 2.68 8.04 37.99
CA ASN A 159 2.83 6.86 38.85
C ASN A 159 2.45 7.32 40.26
N ASP A 160 1.24 6.97 40.70
CA ASP A 160 0.86 6.98 42.12
C ASP A 160 1.51 5.79 42.85
#